data_AF-A0A974T2S4-F1
#
_entry.id   AF-A0A974T2S4-F1
#
_cell.length_a   1.000
_cell.length_b   1.000
_cell.length_c   1.000
_cell.angle_alpha   90.00
_cell.angle_beta   90.00
_cell.angle_gamma   90.00
#
_symmetry.space_group_name_H-M   'P 1'
#
loop_
_entity.id
_entity.type
_entity.pdbx_description
1 polymer ?
#
loop_
_entity_poly.entity_id
_entity_poly.type
_entity_poly.pdbx_seq_one_letter_code
_entity_poly.pdbx_strand_id
1 'polypeptide(L)'
;MSERPTVVLLPGLLCDASIWEAQRAALEPHADIRIADFSQLDSIEAMARSALALADGPLIAIGHSMGARVAMEMVRLAPERIEKLALIDTGVDARREGEEAKRQAMIDLAFAEGMGALADRWLPPMVHEDRIGDRTLLAPLKAMVMRATPEQHDRQIQALLNRPNVRPHLPSIACPTLVMVGRQDRWSPLAQHEEMASLIPGAELVVIEDSGHMSLLEQPDQVSEALLRFLGFTNENASANRAAGREAKPMAENGDRIPDTPLFDRKRSLRGYRINKMAMGLSNPANREAFRENESAYLDRFGLTSEEKDAVMTRNWREMVRLGGNLFFILKISAVDPVRITEIGAHQAGMEHADFLRDRLGKK
;
A
#
# COMPACT_ATOMS: atom_id res chain seq x y z
N MET A 1 -5.76 -34.09 17.00
CA MET A 1 -5.10 -32.78 16.80
C MET A 1 -5.90 -32.10 15.70
N SER A 2 -6.41 -30.87 15.93
CA SER A 2 -7.08 -30.14 14.84
C SER A 2 -6.05 -29.95 13.73
N GLU A 3 -6.35 -30.43 12.53
CA GLU A 3 -5.50 -30.22 11.36
C GLU A 3 -5.41 -28.71 11.08
N ARG A 4 -4.21 -28.22 10.77
CA ARG A 4 -4.01 -26.80 10.47
C ARG A 4 -4.63 -26.50 9.10
N PRO A 5 -5.30 -25.35 8.92
CA PRO A 5 -5.84 -25.00 7.62
C PRO A 5 -4.70 -24.83 6.61
N THR A 6 -4.90 -25.31 5.38
CA THR A 6 -3.96 -25.11 4.28
C THR A 6 -4.30 -23.82 3.55
N VAL A 7 -3.32 -22.91 3.42
CA VAL A 7 -3.44 -21.66 2.66
C VAL A 7 -2.55 -21.76 1.43
N VAL A 8 -3.14 -21.55 0.26
CA VAL A 8 -2.43 -21.48 -1.02
C VAL A 8 -2.36 -20.03 -1.48
N LEU A 9 -1.14 -19.50 -1.52
CA LEU A 9 -0.83 -18.16 -2.02
C LEU A 9 -0.51 -18.21 -3.52
N LEU A 10 -1.18 -17.38 -4.31
CA LEU A 10 -1.16 -17.41 -5.77
C LEU A 10 -0.52 -16.10 -6.29
N PRO A 11 0.74 -16.13 -6.76
CA PRO A 11 1.44 -14.92 -7.22
C PRO A 11 0.84 -14.29 -8.48
N GLY A 12 1.09 -12.98 -8.64
CA GLY A 12 0.77 -12.22 -9.85
C GLY A 12 1.73 -12.47 -11.02
N LEU A 13 1.53 -11.74 -12.12
CA LEU A 13 2.42 -11.73 -13.28
C LEU A 13 3.86 -11.40 -12.84
N LEU A 14 4.85 -12.17 -13.30
CA LEU A 14 6.28 -11.99 -12.98
C LEU A 14 6.61 -11.90 -11.49
N CYS A 15 5.71 -12.36 -10.63
CA CYS A 15 5.94 -12.49 -9.21
C CYS A 15 6.37 -13.92 -8.87
N ASP A 16 7.23 -14.07 -7.87
CA ASP A 16 7.58 -15.35 -7.26
C ASP A 16 7.20 -15.35 -5.77
N ALA A 17 7.62 -16.38 -5.03
CA ALA A 17 7.30 -16.51 -3.60
C ALA A 17 7.71 -15.32 -2.74
N SER A 18 8.72 -14.53 -3.15
CA SER A 18 9.21 -13.39 -2.35
C SER A 18 8.20 -12.26 -2.22
N ILE A 19 7.21 -12.14 -3.12
CA ILE A 19 6.15 -11.12 -3.00
C ILE A 19 5.30 -11.32 -1.73
N TRP A 20 5.23 -12.55 -1.23
CA TRP A 20 4.41 -12.95 -0.10
C TRP A 20 5.16 -12.96 1.24
N GLU A 21 6.42 -12.52 1.29
CA GLU A 21 7.26 -12.73 2.48
C GLU A 21 6.62 -12.21 3.78
N ALA A 22 6.04 -11.00 3.74
CA ALA A 22 5.38 -10.40 4.90
C ALA A 22 4.11 -11.16 5.30
N GLN A 23 3.24 -11.48 4.33
CA GLN A 23 1.99 -12.18 4.60
C GLN A 23 2.24 -13.63 5.04
N ARG A 24 3.26 -14.29 4.47
CA ARG A 24 3.71 -15.62 4.88
C ARG A 24 4.16 -15.60 6.34
N ALA A 25 5.01 -14.66 6.74
CA ALA A 25 5.44 -14.52 8.13
C ALA A 25 4.26 -14.29 9.10
N ALA A 26 3.23 -13.57 8.66
CA ALA A 26 2.01 -13.35 9.45
C ALA A 26 1.11 -14.59 9.54
N LEU A 27 1.03 -15.41 8.50
CA LEU A 27 0.09 -16.55 8.40
C LEU A 27 0.69 -17.90 8.84
N GLU A 28 2.00 -18.09 8.70
CA GLU A 28 2.74 -19.31 9.08
C GLU A 28 2.54 -19.76 10.54
N PRO A 29 2.25 -18.90 11.53
CA PRO A 29 1.89 -19.35 12.87
C PRO A 29 0.54 -20.07 12.96
N HIS A 30 -0.36 -19.84 12.00
CA HIS A 30 -1.77 -20.27 12.07
C HIS A 30 -2.15 -21.32 11.02
N ALA A 31 -1.47 -21.32 9.86
CA ALA A 31 -1.81 -22.16 8.73
C ALA A 31 -0.57 -22.83 8.10
N ASP A 32 -0.80 -23.92 7.37
CA ASP A 32 0.22 -24.52 6.51
C ASP A 32 0.23 -23.77 5.17
N ILE A 33 1.30 -23.03 4.89
CA ILE A 33 1.39 -22.16 3.71
C ILE A 33 2.00 -22.92 2.53
N ARG A 34 1.33 -22.85 1.39
CA ARG A 34 1.84 -23.29 0.09
C ARG A 34 1.81 -22.11 -0.86
N ILE A 35 2.82 -22.01 -1.72
CA ILE A 35 2.90 -20.93 -2.72
C ILE A 35 2.96 -21.58 -4.09
N ALA A 36 2.06 -21.16 -4.98
CA ALA A 36 2.02 -21.69 -6.33
C ALA A 36 3.16 -21.15 -7.19
N ASP A 37 3.65 -21.99 -8.11
CA ASP A 37 4.62 -21.62 -9.14
C ASP A 37 3.94 -21.67 -10.52
N PHE A 38 3.89 -20.52 -11.17
CA PHE A 38 3.29 -20.35 -12.50
C PHE A 38 4.34 -20.12 -13.60
N SER A 39 5.62 -20.42 -13.33
CA SER A 39 6.72 -20.11 -14.25
C SER A 39 6.66 -20.88 -15.58
N GLN A 40 6.06 -22.08 -15.57
CA GLN A 40 5.97 -22.97 -16.73
C GLN A 40 4.57 -23.03 -17.37
N LEU A 41 3.64 -22.20 -16.93
CA LEU A 41 2.22 -22.32 -17.31
C LEU A 41 1.77 -21.11 -18.13
N ASP A 42 0.94 -21.37 -19.13
CA ASP A 42 0.51 -20.40 -20.14
C ASP A 42 -1.03 -20.23 -20.24
N SER A 43 -1.77 -20.81 -19.29
CA SER A 43 -3.21 -20.62 -19.17
C SER A 43 -3.65 -20.56 -17.71
N ILE A 44 -4.68 -19.76 -17.43
CA ILE A 44 -5.27 -19.61 -16.09
C ILE A 44 -5.81 -20.96 -15.57
N GLU A 45 -6.39 -21.78 -16.46
CA GLU A 45 -6.89 -23.12 -16.09
C GLU A 45 -5.75 -24.05 -15.67
N ALA A 46 -4.63 -24.09 -16.41
CA ALA A 46 -3.48 -24.92 -16.03
C ALA A 46 -2.86 -24.47 -14.70
N MET A 47 -2.76 -23.14 -14.49
CA MET A 47 -2.34 -22.56 -13.21
C MET A 47 -3.25 -22.98 -12.05
N ALA A 48 -4.57 -22.95 -12.26
CA ALA A 48 -5.54 -23.33 -11.23
C ALA A 48 -5.45 -24.82 -10.89
N ARG A 49 -5.32 -25.70 -11.89
CA ARG A 49 -5.11 -27.14 -11.67
C ARG A 49 -3.82 -27.43 -10.92
N SER A 50 -2.73 -26.75 -11.28
CA SER A 50 -1.45 -26.88 -10.59
C SER A 50 -1.54 -26.42 -9.12
N ALA A 51 -2.20 -25.29 -8.86
CA ALA A 51 -2.41 -24.79 -7.50
C ALA A 51 -3.31 -25.70 -6.65
N LEU A 52 -4.40 -26.24 -7.23
CA LEU A 52 -5.27 -27.22 -6.58
C LEU A 52 -4.56 -28.52 -6.21
N ALA A 53 -3.48 -28.86 -6.91
CA ALA A 53 -2.67 -30.06 -6.65
C ALA A 53 -1.66 -29.87 -5.49
N LEU A 54 -1.53 -28.66 -4.93
CA LEU A 54 -0.64 -28.40 -3.79
C LEU A 54 -1.18 -28.94 -2.45
N ALA A 55 -2.44 -29.35 -2.44
CA ALA A 55 -3.13 -29.97 -1.32
C ALA A 55 -4.16 -30.97 -1.86
N ASP A 56 -4.50 -32.01 -1.09
CA ASP A 56 -5.55 -32.97 -1.49
C ASP A 56 -6.94 -32.60 -0.91
N GLY A 57 -6.96 -31.93 0.24
CA GLY A 57 -8.17 -31.59 0.99
C GLY A 57 -8.72 -30.17 0.74
N PRO A 58 -9.61 -29.69 1.62
CA PRO A 58 -10.05 -28.30 1.63
C PRO A 58 -8.86 -27.33 1.78
N LEU A 59 -8.95 -26.17 1.14
CA LEU A 59 -7.92 -25.15 1.17
C LEU A 59 -8.50 -23.74 1.10
N ILE A 60 -7.67 -22.78 1.50
CA ILE A 60 -7.94 -21.35 1.41
C ILE A 60 -7.11 -20.80 0.26
N ALA A 61 -7.75 -20.15 -0.72
CA ALA A 61 -7.08 -19.59 -1.88
C ALA A 61 -6.93 -18.07 -1.74
N ILE A 62 -5.70 -17.57 -1.75
CA ILE A 62 -5.38 -16.15 -1.66
C ILE A 62 -4.57 -15.77 -2.90
N GLY A 63 -5.13 -14.94 -3.76
CA GLY A 63 -4.47 -14.55 -5.00
C GLY A 63 -4.28 -13.05 -5.13
N HIS A 64 -3.19 -12.67 -5.78
CA HIS A 64 -2.89 -11.29 -6.17
C HIS A 64 -2.86 -11.15 -7.68
N SER A 65 -3.56 -10.15 -8.23
CA SER A 65 -3.55 -9.83 -9.67
C SER A 65 -3.87 -11.05 -10.54
N MET A 66 -2.94 -11.52 -11.38
CA MET A 66 -3.09 -12.76 -12.15
C MET A 66 -3.44 -13.97 -11.26
N GLY A 67 -2.81 -14.11 -10.10
CA GLY A 67 -3.08 -15.19 -9.16
C GLY A 67 -4.49 -15.14 -8.56
N ALA A 68 -5.12 -13.97 -8.46
CA ALA A 68 -6.53 -13.88 -8.05
C ALA A 68 -7.49 -14.36 -9.16
N ARG A 69 -7.10 -14.20 -10.44
CA ARG A 69 -7.84 -14.83 -11.55
C ARG A 69 -7.71 -16.34 -11.51
N VAL A 70 -6.52 -16.85 -11.17
CA VAL A 70 -6.30 -18.27 -10.91
C VAL A 70 -7.17 -18.74 -9.74
N ALA A 71 -7.28 -17.97 -8.65
CA ALA A 71 -8.13 -18.31 -7.50
C ALA A 71 -9.61 -18.45 -7.88
N MET A 72 -10.15 -17.53 -8.69
CA MET A 72 -11.52 -17.64 -9.21
C MET A 72 -11.71 -18.87 -10.10
N GLU A 73 -10.69 -19.23 -10.88
CA GLU A 73 -10.72 -20.44 -11.70
C GLU A 73 -10.64 -21.72 -10.85
N MET A 74 -9.91 -21.69 -9.72
CA MET A 74 -9.92 -22.79 -8.74
C MET A 74 -11.33 -23.00 -8.16
N VAL A 75 -12.05 -21.92 -7.84
CA VAL A 75 -13.46 -21.99 -7.41
C VAL A 75 -14.34 -22.58 -8.51
N ARG A 76 -14.12 -22.23 -9.78
CA ARG A 76 -14.87 -22.81 -10.90
C ARG A 76 -14.62 -24.31 -11.05
N LEU A 77 -13.38 -24.76 -10.84
CA LEU A 77 -12.95 -26.14 -11.05
C LEU A 77 -13.30 -27.07 -9.89
N ALA A 78 -13.22 -26.58 -8.64
CA ALA A 78 -13.41 -27.39 -7.43
C ALA A 78 -14.02 -26.54 -6.29
N PRO A 79 -15.25 -26.01 -6.46
CA PRO A 79 -15.86 -25.09 -5.48
C PRO A 79 -15.98 -25.69 -4.08
N GLU A 80 -16.20 -27.00 -3.98
CA GLU A 80 -16.30 -27.75 -2.73
C GLU A 80 -15.00 -27.82 -1.93
N ARG A 81 -13.86 -27.56 -2.59
CA ARG A 81 -12.53 -27.56 -1.95
C ARG A 81 -12.11 -26.20 -1.43
N ILE A 82 -12.78 -25.11 -1.83
CA ILE A 82 -12.36 -23.75 -1.47
C ILE A 82 -13.14 -23.29 -0.24
N GLU A 83 -12.49 -23.28 0.92
CA GLU A 83 -13.12 -22.88 2.19
C GLU A 83 -13.30 -21.38 2.30
N LYS A 84 -12.30 -20.61 1.85
CA LYS A 84 -12.28 -19.15 1.82
C LYS A 84 -11.48 -18.67 0.62
N LEU A 85 -11.87 -17.51 0.10
CA LEU A 85 -11.25 -16.88 -1.07
C LEU A 85 -10.78 -15.46 -0.72
N ALA A 86 -9.59 -15.07 -1.13
CA ALA A 86 -9.15 -13.68 -1.11
C ALA A 86 -8.64 -13.23 -2.49
N LEU A 87 -9.22 -12.15 -3.01
CA LEU A 87 -8.95 -11.57 -4.32
C LEU A 87 -8.33 -10.19 -4.14
N ILE A 88 -7.02 -10.07 -4.39
CA ILE A 88 -6.24 -8.87 -4.12
C ILE A 88 -5.80 -8.22 -5.44
N ASP A 89 -6.09 -6.93 -5.63
CA ASP A 89 -5.66 -6.10 -6.76
C ASP A 89 -5.88 -6.80 -8.13
N THR A 90 -7.12 -7.14 -8.49
CA THR A 90 -7.39 -7.96 -9.69
C THR A 90 -8.55 -7.49 -10.56
N GLY A 91 -8.65 -8.11 -11.74
CA GLY A 91 -9.65 -7.91 -12.78
C GLY A 91 -10.60 -9.09 -12.95
N VAL A 92 -11.82 -8.85 -13.45
CA VAL A 92 -12.78 -9.93 -13.82
C VAL A 92 -13.06 -10.00 -15.32
N ASP A 93 -12.79 -8.93 -16.05
CA ASP A 93 -13.09 -8.87 -17.47
C ASP A 93 -12.09 -9.68 -18.32
N ALA A 94 -12.51 -10.02 -19.54
CA ALA A 94 -11.65 -10.56 -20.58
C ALA A 94 -10.60 -9.53 -21.06
N ARG A 95 -9.83 -9.88 -22.10
CA ARG A 95 -8.91 -8.94 -22.73
C ARG A 95 -9.63 -7.72 -23.31
N ARG A 96 -9.03 -6.54 -23.16
CA ARG A 96 -9.52 -5.29 -23.76
C ARG A 96 -9.01 -5.17 -25.19
N GLU A 97 -9.72 -4.39 -26.01
CA GLU A 97 -9.24 -4.04 -27.35
C GLU A 97 -7.89 -3.31 -27.27
N GLY A 98 -6.95 -3.68 -28.15
CA GLY A 98 -5.60 -3.10 -28.19
C GLY A 98 -4.67 -3.55 -27.05
N GLU A 99 -5.11 -4.43 -26.15
CA GLU A 99 -4.27 -4.96 -25.07
C GLU A 99 -3.14 -5.85 -25.62
N GLU A 100 -3.42 -6.63 -26.66
CA GLU A 100 -2.48 -7.57 -27.28
C GLU A 100 -1.21 -6.90 -27.78
N ALA A 101 -1.34 -5.83 -28.57
CA ALA A 101 -0.19 -5.08 -29.07
C ALA A 101 0.67 -4.48 -27.93
N LYS A 102 0.04 -3.99 -26.86
CA LYS A 102 0.77 -3.44 -25.70
C LYS A 102 1.54 -4.53 -24.94
N ARG A 103 0.94 -5.71 -24.78
CA ARG A 103 1.60 -6.86 -24.13
C ARG A 103 2.72 -7.42 -25.00
N GLN A 104 2.51 -7.51 -26.32
CA GLN A 104 3.54 -7.94 -27.26
C GLN A 104 4.77 -7.02 -27.20
N ALA A 105 4.58 -5.70 -27.15
CA ALA A 105 5.70 -4.76 -27.00
C ALA A 105 6.53 -4.99 -25.71
N MET A 106 5.90 -5.45 -24.62
CA MET A 106 6.62 -5.79 -23.39
C MET A 106 7.35 -7.14 -23.51
N ILE A 107 6.77 -8.11 -24.24
CA ILE A 107 7.46 -9.37 -24.57
C ILE A 107 8.71 -9.07 -25.41
N ASP A 108 8.54 -8.29 -26.48
CA ASP A 108 9.63 -7.93 -27.39
C ASP A 108 10.76 -7.19 -26.64
N LEU A 109 10.41 -6.26 -25.74
CA LEU A 109 11.38 -5.58 -24.87
C LEU A 109 12.17 -6.56 -23.99
N ALA A 110 11.50 -7.57 -23.42
CA ALA A 110 12.15 -8.57 -22.59
C ALA A 110 13.16 -9.43 -23.38
N PHE A 111 12.82 -9.81 -24.62
CA PHE A 111 13.72 -10.57 -25.49
C PHE A 111 14.86 -9.72 -26.06
N ALA A 112 14.61 -8.46 -26.41
CA ALA A 112 15.60 -7.59 -27.04
C ALA A 112 16.57 -6.95 -26.03
N GLU A 113 16.07 -6.52 -24.87
CA GLU A 113 16.82 -5.70 -23.91
C GLU A 113 16.91 -6.34 -22.51
N GLY A 114 16.27 -7.50 -22.31
CA GLY A 114 16.32 -8.26 -21.08
C GLY A 114 15.28 -7.85 -20.03
N MET A 115 15.13 -8.70 -19.01
CA MET A 115 14.13 -8.52 -17.95
C MET A 115 14.36 -7.28 -17.08
N GLY A 116 15.60 -6.77 -17.02
CA GLY A 116 15.91 -5.52 -16.33
C GLY A 116 15.26 -4.30 -17.00
N ALA A 117 15.33 -4.22 -18.32
CA ALA A 117 14.69 -3.16 -19.11
C ALA A 117 13.16 -3.25 -19.04
N LEU A 118 12.63 -4.48 -19.11
CA LEU A 118 11.20 -4.72 -18.85
C LEU A 118 10.79 -4.20 -17.47
N ALA A 119 11.52 -4.55 -16.42
CA ALA A 119 11.22 -4.13 -15.05
C ALA A 119 11.20 -2.60 -14.90
N ASP A 120 12.19 -1.91 -15.47
CA ASP A 120 12.28 -0.44 -15.44
C ASP A 120 11.11 0.23 -16.17
N ARG A 121 10.53 -0.42 -17.18
CA ARG A 121 9.37 0.08 -17.92
C ARG A 121 8.05 -0.27 -17.25
N TRP A 122 7.93 -1.47 -16.71
CA TRP A 122 6.67 -2.08 -16.28
C TRP A 122 6.29 -1.77 -14.84
N LEU A 123 7.25 -1.75 -13.91
CA LEU A 123 6.99 -1.60 -12.47
C LEU A 123 6.56 -0.19 -12.04
N PRO A 124 7.15 0.92 -12.54
CA PRO A 124 6.81 2.26 -12.05
C PRO A 124 5.30 2.58 -12.04
N PRO A 125 4.52 2.31 -13.10
CA PRO A 125 3.10 2.62 -13.07
C PRO A 125 2.24 1.65 -12.22
N MET A 126 2.83 0.58 -11.65
CA MET A 126 2.11 -0.37 -10.80
C MET A 126 2.02 0.08 -9.34
N VAL A 127 2.93 0.93 -8.88
CA VAL A 127 2.96 1.39 -7.49
C VAL A 127 2.24 2.73 -7.32
N HIS A 128 1.97 3.12 -6.07
CA HIS A 128 1.46 4.44 -5.72
C HIS A 128 2.32 5.55 -6.34
N GLU A 129 1.68 6.63 -6.82
CA GLU A 129 2.37 7.67 -7.58
C GLU A 129 3.50 8.36 -6.80
N ASP A 130 3.32 8.58 -5.51
CA ASP A 130 4.35 9.13 -4.62
C ASP A 130 5.51 8.16 -4.35
N ARG A 131 5.38 6.89 -4.74
CA ARG A 131 6.36 5.82 -4.53
C ARG A 131 7.10 5.42 -5.82
N ILE A 132 6.78 6.03 -6.97
CA ILE A 132 7.44 5.77 -8.26
C ILE A 132 8.96 6.00 -8.21
N GLY A 133 9.43 6.91 -7.37
CA GLY A 133 10.87 7.16 -7.18
C GLY A 133 11.51 6.39 -6.01
N ASP A 134 10.72 5.60 -5.27
CA ASP A 134 11.18 4.92 -4.07
C ASP A 134 12.00 3.67 -4.42
N ARG A 135 13.32 3.83 -4.40
CA ARG A 135 14.25 2.73 -4.67
C ARG A 135 14.18 1.61 -3.64
N THR A 136 13.75 1.88 -2.41
CA THR A 136 13.63 0.85 -1.36
C THR A 136 12.48 -0.11 -1.66
N LEU A 137 11.41 0.39 -2.28
CA LEU A 137 10.28 -0.41 -2.76
C LEU A 137 10.58 -1.05 -4.13
N LEU A 138 11.12 -0.29 -5.07
CA LEU A 138 11.28 -0.76 -6.45
C LEU A 138 12.46 -1.72 -6.65
N ALA A 139 13.54 -1.62 -5.86
CA ALA A 139 14.68 -2.53 -5.98
C ALA A 139 14.31 -4.01 -5.75
N PRO A 140 13.59 -4.39 -4.67
CA PRO A 140 13.18 -5.78 -4.48
C PRO A 140 12.19 -6.26 -5.56
N LEU A 141 11.27 -5.40 -6.01
CA LEU A 141 10.38 -5.71 -7.14
C LEU A 141 11.16 -5.96 -8.44
N LYS A 142 12.13 -5.10 -8.76
CA LYS A 142 13.00 -5.26 -9.93
C LYS A 142 13.82 -6.53 -9.83
N ALA A 143 14.40 -6.82 -8.66
CA ALA A 143 15.15 -8.05 -8.43
C ALA A 143 14.28 -9.30 -8.64
N MET A 144 13.01 -9.25 -8.25
CA MET A 144 12.04 -10.32 -8.51
C MET A 144 11.78 -10.51 -10.00
N VAL A 145 11.46 -9.44 -10.72
CA VAL A 145 11.24 -9.50 -12.18
C VAL A 145 12.49 -10.02 -12.91
N MET A 146 13.68 -9.64 -12.47
CA MET A 146 14.95 -10.07 -13.07
C MET A 146 15.30 -11.55 -12.81
N ARG A 147 14.62 -12.23 -11.88
CA ARG A 147 14.77 -13.70 -11.69
C ARG A 147 13.98 -14.51 -12.70
N ALA A 148 12.95 -13.94 -13.31
CA ALA A 148 12.18 -14.58 -14.36
C ALA A 148 12.94 -14.56 -15.70
N THR A 149 12.47 -15.34 -16.67
CA THR A 149 12.98 -15.32 -18.05
C THR A 149 11.99 -14.66 -19.02
N PRO A 150 12.44 -14.17 -20.19
CA PRO A 150 11.52 -13.68 -21.23
C PRO A 150 10.47 -14.71 -21.66
N GLU A 151 10.81 -15.99 -21.71
CA GLU A 151 9.87 -17.08 -22.04
C GLU A 151 8.83 -17.30 -20.95
N GLN A 152 9.22 -17.15 -19.67
CA GLN A 152 8.26 -17.15 -18.57
C GLN A 152 7.30 -15.97 -18.68
N HIS A 153 7.82 -14.77 -18.98
CA HIS A 153 6.99 -13.59 -19.21
C HIS A 153 5.98 -13.84 -20.33
N ASP A 154 6.43 -14.34 -21.49
CA ASP A 154 5.57 -14.65 -22.63
C ASP A 154 4.45 -15.63 -22.25
N ARG A 155 4.77 -16.79 -21.64
CA ARG A 155 3.75 -17.75 -21.19
C ARG A 155 2.68 -17.11 -20.31
N GLN A 156 3.09 -16.33 -19.30
CA GLN A 156 2.14 -15.67 -18.40
C GLN A 156 1.32 -14.59 -19.11
N ILE A 157 1.89 -13.89 -20.10
CA ILE A 157 1.16 -12.98 -20.97
C ILE A 157 0.13 -13.73 -21.83
N GLN A 158 0.47 -14.89 -22.40
CA GLN A 158 -0.49 -15.72 -23.14
C GLN A 158 -1.66 -16.15 -22.26
N ALA A 159 -1.40 -16.51 -21.00
CA ALA A 159 -2.44 -16.84 -20.02
C ALA A 159 -3.41 -15.68 -19.82
N LEU A 160 -2.88 -14.46 -19.71
CA LEU A 160 -3.68 -13.26 -19.55
C LEU A 160 -4.41 -12.89 -20.85
N LEU A 161 -3.82 -13.03 -22.03
CA LEU A 161 -4.47 -12.72 -23.30
C LEU A 161 -5.66 -13.65 -23.59
N ASN A 162 -5.60 -14.89 -23.10
CA ASN A 162 -6.65 -15.88 -23.28
C ASN A 162 -7.59 -16.01 -22.06
N ARG A 163 -7.47 -15.10 -21.09
CA ARG A 163 -8.28 -15.15 -19.86
C ARG A 163 -9.79 -14.98 -20.17
N PRO A 164 -10.65 -15.76 -19.50
CA PRO A 164 -12.10 -15.63 -19.67
C PRO A 164 -12.62 -14.35 -18.99
N ASN A 165 -13.82 -13.92 -19.40
CA ASN A 165 -14.63 -13.00 -18.60
C ASN A 165 -15.29 -13.78 -17.47
N VAL A 166 -14.86 -13.54 -16.23
CA VAL A 166 -15.38 -14.26 -15.05
C VAL A 166 -16.49 -13.49 -14.32
N ARG A 167 -16.78 -12.25 -14.74
CA ARG A 167 -17.83 -11.42 -14.15
C ARG A 167 -19.19 -12.12 -14.02
N PRO A 168 -19.70 -12.87 -15.03
CA PRO A 168 -20.99 -13.56 -14.90
C PRO A 168 -21.01 -14.68 -13.86
N HIS A 169 -19.83 -15.15 -13.43
CA HIS A 169 -19.69 -16.27 -12.49
C HIS A 169 -19.54 -15.81 -11.04
N LEU A 170 -19.24 -14.53 -10.77
CA LEU A 170 -19.10 -14.01 -9.41
C LEU A 170 -20.30 -14.32 -8.49
N PRO A 171 -21.57 -14.23 -8.95
CA PRO A 171 -22.72 -14.59 -8.11
C PRO A 171 -22.79 -16.06 -7.68
N SER A 172 -22.03 -16.95 -8.34
CA SER A 172 -21.97 -18.38 -8.00
C SER A 172 -20.90 -18.73 -6.95
N ILE A 173 -20.05 -17.77 -6.57
CA ILE A 173 -19.06 -17.97 -5.52
C ILE A 173 -19.80 -18.05 -4.17
N ALA A 174 -19.79 -19.23 -3.56
CA ALA A 174 -20.53 -19.52 -2.33
C ALA A 174 -19.67 -19.49 -1.06
N CYS A 175 -18.35 -19.57 -1.18
CA CYS A 175 -17.44 -19.50 -0.04
C CYS A 175 -17.26 -18.04 0.43
N PRO A 176 -17.00 -17.82 1.74
CA PRO A 176 -16.62 -16.50 2.25
C PRO A 176 -15.49 -15.91 1.42
N THR A 177 -15.66 -14.67 0.99
CA THR A 177 -14.73 -14.00 0.07
C THR A 177 -14.29 -12.64 0.61
N LEU A 178 -12.99 -12.39 0.57
CA LEU A 178 -12.39 -11.08 0.78
C LEU A 178 -11.98 -10.50 -0.57
N VAL A 179 -12.45 -9.30 -0.88
CA VAL A 179 -12.00 -8.49 -2.01
C VAL A 179 -11.13 -7.37 -1.46
N MET A 180 -9.90 -7.24 -1.95
CA MET A 180 -8.93 -6.27 -1.44
C MET A 180 -8.30 -5.49 -2.58
N VAL A 181 -8.09 -4.19 -2.38
CA VAL A 181 -7.51 -3.33 -3.41
C VAL A 181 -6.75 -2.15 -2.82
N GLY A 182 -5.61 -1.80 -3.40
CA GLY A 182 -4.94 -0.52 -3.16
C GLY A 182 -5.79 0.67 -3.62
N ARG A 183 -5.99 1.68 -2.77
CA ARG A 183 -6.84 2.84 -3.11
C ARG A 183 -6.41 3.53 -4.41
N GLN A 184 -5.12 3.52 -4.72
CA GLN A 184 -4.53 4.13 -5.91
C GLN A 184 -4.15 3.11 -6.99
N ASP A 185 -4.66 1.88 -6.92
CA ASP A 185 -4.49 0.90 -8.00
C ASP A 185 -5.10 1.46 -9.30
N ARG A 186 -4.24 1.67 -10.30
CA ARG A 186 -4.66 2.16 -11.63
C ARG A 186 -4.91 1.02 -12.61
N TRP A 187 -4.45 -0.19 -12.32
CA TRP A 187 -4.54 -1.37 -13.19
C TRP A 187 -5.87 -2.08 -13.01
N SER A 188 -6.26 -2.25 -11.74
CA SER A 188 -7.55 -2.78 -11.31
C SER A 188 -8.18 -1.83 -10.28
N PRO A 189 -8.81 -0.73 -10.73
CA PRO A 189 -9.25 0.34 -9.83
C PRO A 189 -10.25 -0.11 -8.76
N LEU A 190 -10.33 0.69 -7.68
CA LEU A 190 -11.28 0.50 -6.58
C LEU A 190 -12.72 0.27 -7.07
N ALA A 191 -13.20 1.07 -8.03
CA ALA A 191 -14.56 0.93 -8.56
C ALA A 191 -14.86 -0.48 -9.09
N GLN A 192 -13.86 -1.13 -9.68
CA GLN A 192 -14.00 -2.49 -10.20
C GLN A 192 -14.05 -3.54 -9.07
N HIS A 193 -13.41 -3.26 -7.93
CA HIS A 193 -13.45 -4.12 -6.74
C HIS A 193 -14.71 -3.90 -5.91
N GLU A 194 -15.22 -2.66 -5.84
CA GLU A 194 -16.55 -2.36 -5.29
C GLU A 194 -17.63 -3.13 -6.04
N GLU A 195 -17.54 -3.14 -7.38
CA GLU A 195 -18.44 -3.91 -8.22
C GLU A 195 -18.29 -5.43 -8.01
N MET A 196 -17.05 -5.94 -7.97
CA MET A 196 -16.78 -7.35 -7.68
C MET A 196 -17.40 -7.77 -6.34
N ALA A 197 -17.18 -7.00 -5.27
CA ALA A 197 -17.74 -7.27 -3.95
C ALA A 197 -19.28 -7.20 -3.94
N SER A 198 -19.88 -6.32 -4.75
CA SER A 198 -21.35 -6.23 -4.88
C SER A 198 -21.97 -7.45 -5.57
N LEU A 199 -21.19 -8.16 -6.41
CA LEU A 199 -21.65 -9.32 -7.17
C LEU A 199 -21.42 -10.66 -6.45
N ILE A 200 -20.46 -10.72 -5.51
CA ILE A 200 -20.15 -11.93 -4.76
C ILE A 200 -20.98 -11.94 -3.46
N PRO A 201 -21.84 -12.96 -3.23
CA PRO A 201 -22.64 -13.04 -2.02
C PRO A 201 -21.79 -13.04 -0.75
N GLY A 202 -22.02 -12.05 0.12
CA GLY A 202 -21.34 -11.96 1.41
C GLY A 202 -19.85 -11.59 1.35
N ALA A 203 -19.37 -11.04 0.22
CA ALA A 203 -18.00 -10.57 0.13
C ALA A 203 -17.73 -9.35 1.03
N GLU A 204 -16.57 -9.36 1.70
CA GLU A 204 -16.02 -8.20 2.40
C GLU A 204 -15.12 -7.42 1.43
N LEU A 205 -15.29 -6.10 1.33
CA LEU A 205 -14.35 -5.24 0.63
C LEU A 205 -13.41 -4.54 1.62
N VAL A 206 -12.11 -4.65 1.39
CA VAL A 206 -11.08 -3.92 2.12
C VAL A 206 -10.28 -3.04 1.17
N VAL A 207 -10.19 -1.76 1.49
CA VAL A 207 -9.36 -0.80 0.76
C VAL A 207 -8.06 -0.60 1.54
N ILE A 208 -6.94 -0.79 0.85
CA ILE A 208 -5.60 -0.57 1.39
C ILE A 208 -5.20 0.87 1.07
N GLU A 209 -5.03 1.67 2.12
CA GLU A 209 -4.74 3.10 1.99
C GLU A 209 -3.28 3.33 1.58
N ASP A 210 -3.04 4.39 0.80
CA ASP A 210 -1.71 4.78 0.32
C ASP A 210 -0.98 3.65 -0.42
N SER A 211 -1.69 2.97 -1.33
CA SER A 211 -1.20 1.80 -2.07
C SER A 211 -1.67 1.81 -3.53
N GLY A 212 -0.76 1.46 -4.43
CA GLY A 212 -1.05 1.06 -5.80
C GLY A 212 -1.42 -0.42 -5.91
N HIS A 213 -1.09 -1.01 -7.07
CA HIS A 213 -1.37 -2.40 -7.45
C HIS A 213 -0.46 -3.42 -6.74
N MET A 214 0.65 -2.99 -6.13
CA MET A 214 1.59 -3.89 -5.45
C MET A 214 1.35 -3.84 -3.93
N SER A 215 0.08 -3.92 -3.51
CA SER A 215 -0.33 -3.71 -2.11
C SER A 215 0.40 -4.60 -1.10
N LEU A 216 0.73 -5.84 -1.51
CA LEU A 216 1.50 -6.80 -0.70
C LEU A 216 2.84 -6.24 -0.22
N LEU A 217 3.50 -5.40 -1.04
CA LEU A 217 4.79 -4.79 -0.75
C LEU A 217 4.69 -3.31 -0.36
N GLU A 218 3.69 -2.60 -0.87
CA GLU A 218 3.50 -1.18 -0.57
C GLU A 218 2.99 -0.97 0.86
N GLN A 219 2.08 -1.84 1.32
CA GLN A 219 1.41 -1.79 2.61
C GLN A 219 1.28 -3.19 3.23
N PRO A 220 2.40 -3.89 3.48
CA PRO A 220 2.41 -5.29 3.92
C PRO A 220 1.61 -5.51 5.21
N ASP A 221 1.67 -4.56 6.14
CA ASP A 221 0.99 -4.65 7.44
C ASP A 221 -0.54 -4.56 7.28
N GLN A 222 -1.04 -3.60 6.49
CA GLN A 222 -2.48 -3.45 6.24
C GLN A 222 -3.07 -4.71 5.58
N VAL A 223 -2.36 -5.27 4.60
CA VAL A 223 -2.75 -6.53 3.93
C VAL A 223 -2.76 -7.68 4.93
N SER A 224 -1.69 -7.85 5.70
CA SER A 224 -1.55 -8.95 6.65
C SER A 224 -2.61 -8.90 7.74
N GLU A 225 -2.91 -7.72 8.29
CA GLU A 225 -3.96 -7.53 9.28
C GLU A 225 -5.35 -7.87 8.72
N ALA A 226 -5.64 -7.45 7.48
CA ALA A 226 -6.90 -7.76 6.83
C ALA A 226 -7.06 -9.27 6.57
N LEU A 227 -5.99 -9.94 6.13
CA LEU A 227 -5.99 -11.40 5.96
C LEU A 227 -6.20 -12.12 7.29
N LEU A 228 -5.43 -11.79 8.33
CA LEU A 228 -5.57 -12.42 9.65
C LEU A 228 -7.00 -12.27 10.20
N ARG A 229 -7.57 -11.06 10.11
CA ARG A 229 -8.96 -10.78 10.52
C ARG A 229 -9.96 -11.65 9.76
N PHE A 230 -9.89 -11.64 8.43
CA PHE A 230 -10.81 -12.38 7.57
C PHE A 230 -10.72 -13.91 7.78
N LEU A 231 -9.51 -14.41 8.02
CA LEU A 231 -9.28 -15.81 8.29
C LEU A 231 -9.73 -16.23 9.69
N GLY A 232 -9.89 -15.28 10.61
CA GLY A 232 -10.25 -15.53 12.01
C GLY A 232 -9.03 -15.90 12.86
N PHE A 233 -7.83 -15.51 12.44
CA PHE A 233 -6.59 -15.77 13.15
C PHE A 233 -6.28 -14.63 14.14
N THR A 234 -5.86 -15.01 15.34
CA THR A 234 -5.46 -14.04 16.38
C THR A 234 -4.03 -13.58 16.13
N ASN A 235 -3.84 -12.28 15.89
CA ASN A 235 -2.50 -11.71 15.80
C ASN A 235 -1.85 -11.65 17.20
N GLU A 236 -1.02 -12.64 17.55
CA GLU A 236 -0.35 -12.69 18.86
C GLU A 236 0.63 -11.53 19.09
N ASN A 237 1.17 -10.93 18.02
CA ASN A 237 2.00 -9.71 18.12
C ASN A 237 1.17 -8.47 18.49
N ALA A 238 -0.13 -8.45 18.15
CA ALA A 238 -1.03 -7.42 18.67
C ALA A 238 -1.30 -7.65 20.16
N SER A 239 -1.44 -8.90 20.62
CA SER A 239 -1.65 -9.27 22.02
C SER A 239 -0.48 -8.88 22.93
N ALA A 240 0.76 -9.03 22.47
CA ALA A 240 1.96 -8.59 23.19
C ALA A 240 2.02 -7.05 23.32
N ASN A 241 1.57 -6.31 22.31
CA ASN A 241 1.41 -4.85 22.39
C ASN A 241 0.28 -4.43 23.35
N ARG A 242 -0.83 -5.18 23.42
CA ARG A 242 -1.91 -4.95 24.40
C ARG A 242 -1.45 -5.21 25.84
N ALA A 243 -0.73 -6.31 26.08
CA ALA A 243 -0.18 -6.66 27.39
C ALA A 243 0.90 -5.67 27.88
N ALA A 244 1.60 -5.01 26.96
CA ALA A 244 2.56 -3.93 27.24
C ALA A 244 1.90 -2.54 27.45
N GLY A 245 0.57 -2.46 27.55
CA GLY A 245 -0.16 -1.20 27.77
C GLY A 245 -0.27 -0.32 26.52
N ARG A 246 -0.01 -0.86 25.33
CA ARG A 246 -0.22 -0.18 24.05
C ARG A 246 -1.48 -0.72 23.37
N GLU A 247 -2.64 -0.40 23.94
CA GLU A 247 -3.89 -0.47 23.19
C GLU A 247 -4.17 0.87 22.52
N ALA A 248 -4.41 0.83 21.21
CA ALA A 248 -5.27 1.82 20.57
C ALA A 248 -6.66 1.65 21.19
N LYS A 249 -7.04 2.59 22.06
CA LYS A 249 -8.41 2.69 22.57
C LYS A 249 -9.39 2.69 21.38
N PRO A 250 -10.60 2.12 21.55
CA PRO A 250 -11.67 2.34 20.60
C PRO A 250 -11.82 3.85 20.43
N MET A 251 -11.97 4.32 19.19
CA MET A 251 -12.14 5.73 18.90
C MET A 251 -13.48 6.16 19.50
N ALA A 252 -13.44 6.60 20.75
CA ALA A 252 -14.56 7.20 21.43
C ALA A 252 -14.95 8.45 20.64
N GLU A 253 -16.20 8.50 20.22
CA GLU A 253 -16.84 9.73 19.80
C GLU A 253 -16.67 10.74 20.95
N ASN A 254 -15.98 11.85 20.65
CA ASN A 254 -15.58 12.92 21.56
C ASN A 254 -14.36 12.67 22.45
N GLY A 255 -13.19 12.96 21.87
CA GLY A 255 -12.22 13.91 22.42
C GLY A 255 -11.40 13.47 23.63
N ASP A 256 -10.13 13.12 23.39
CA ASP A 256 -9.09 13.30 24.40
C ASP A 256 -7.80 13.81 23.75
N ARG A 257 -7.43 15.01 24.18
CA ARG A 257 -6.29 15.81 23.74
C ARG A 257 -5.02 15.30 24.43
N ILE A 258 -3.87 15.34 23.76
CA ILE A 258 -2.62 15.52 24.48
C ILE A 258 -2.71 16.92 25.11
N PRO A 259 -2.59 17.10 26.44
CA PRO A 259 -2.59 18.42 27.04
C PRO A 259 -1.57 19.31 26.32
N ASP A 260 -2.01 20.51 25.93
CA ASP A 260 -1.21 21.55 25.27
C ASP A 260 -0.69 21.27 23.84
N THR A 261 -0.96 20.11 23.23
CA THR A 261 -0.55 19.82 21.84
C THR A 261 -1.69 19.28 20.99
N PRO A 262 -2.12 19.99 19.94
CA PRO A 262 -3.13 19.47 19.03
C PRO A 262 -2.60 18.25 18.27
N LEU A 263 -3.32 17.12 18.34
CA LEU A 263 -3.00 15.90 17.57
C LEU A 263 -3.08 16.19 16.06
N PHE A 264 -2.07 15.79 15.29
CA PHE A 264 -2.07 15.91 13.84
C PHE A 264 -2.89 14.76 13.22
N ASP A 265 -4.15 15.05 12.89
CA ASP A 265 -5.11 14.10 12.31
C ASP A 265 -5.36 14.39 10.81
N ARG A 266 -6.17 13.54 10.16
CA ARG A 266 -6.53 13.69 8.74
C ARG A 266 -7.16 15.06 8.43
N LYS A 267 -8.02 15.58 9.31
CA LYS A 267 -8.70 16.87 9.12
C LYS A 267 -7.70 18.03 9.15
N ARG A 268 -6.71 17.97 10.02
CA ARG A 268 -5.61 18.96 10.13
C ARG A 268 -4.61 18.84 8.99
N SER A 269 -4.29 17.62 8.56
CA SER A 269 -3.44 17.40 7.38
C SER A 269 -4.04 18.03 6.13
N LEU A 270 -5.35 17.85 5.90
CA LEU A 270 -6.08 18.50 4.81
C LEU A 270 -6.10 20.04 4.96
N ARG A 271 -6.33 20.54 6.18
CA ARG A 271 -6.35 21.99 6.47
C ARG A 271 -5.00 22.64 6.16
N GLY A 272 -3.90 22.03 6.60
CA GLY A 272 -2.55 22.57 6.44
C GLY A 272 -1.81 22.06 5.22
N TYR A 273 -2.49 21.48 4.22
CA TYR A 273 -1.84 20.93 3.03
C TYR A 273 -0.89 21.94 2.35
N ARG A 274 -1.30 23.21 2.28
CA ARG A 274 -0.53 24.28 1.61
C ARG A 274 0.75 24.61 2.37
N ILE A 275 0.65 24.87 3.67
CA ILE A 275 1.82 25.15 4.53
C ILE A 275 2.78 23.94 4.58
N ASN A 276 2.25 22.72 4.61
CA ASN A 276 3.03 21.48 4.59
C ASN A 276 3.78 21.29 3.28
N LYS A 277 3.11 21.48 2.15
CA LYS A 277 3.71 21.38 0.81
C LYS A 277 4.78 22.45 0.59
N MET A 278 4.52 23.68 1.03
CA MET A 278 5.48 24.79 0.99
C MET A 278 6.74 24.46 1.79
N ALA A 279 6.59 24.08 3.07
CA ALA A 279 7.72 23.79 3.93
C ALA A 279 8.52 22.57 3.46
N MET A 280 7.85 21.55 2.90
CA MET A 280 8.54 20.41 2.26
C MET A 280 9.36 20.83 1.04
N GLY A 281 8.90 21.83 0.28
CA GLY A 281 9.63 22.42 -0.84
C GLY A 281 11.03 22.92 -0.47
N LEU A 282 11.24 23.35 0.79
CA LEU A 282 12.53 23.81 1.31
C LEU A 282 13.58 22.69 1.48
N SER A 283 13.21 21.44 1.23
CA SER A 283 14.19 20.34 1.11
C SER A 283 15.12 20.54 -0.11
N ASN A 284 14.66 21.25 -1.14
CA ASN A 284 15.43 21.58 -2.33
C ASN A 284 16.27 22.87 -2.12
N PRO A 285 17.60 22.87 -2.39
CA PRO A 285 18.44 24.06 -2.29
C PRO A 285 17.95 25.28 -3.08
N ALA A 286 17.45 25.11 -4.31
CA ALA A 286 16.97 26.22 -5.13
C ALA A 286 15.73 26.90 -4.54
N ASN A 287 14.87 26.11 -3.87
CA ASN A 287 13.71 26.63 -3.17
C ASN A 287 14.09 27.39 -1.91
N ARG A 288 15.15 26.98 -1.20
CA ARG A 288 15.68 27.76 -0.07
C ARG A 288 16.21 29.11 -0.53
N GLU A 289 16.86 29.16 -1.68
CA GLU A 289 17.34 30.44 -2.25
C GLU A 289 16.17 31.34 -2.64
N ALA A 290 15.19 30.81 -3.37
CA ALA A 290 13.99 31.55 -3.72
C ALA A 290 13.19 32.05 -2.49
N PHE A 291 13.18 31.28 -1.40
CA PHE A 291 12.57 31.69 -0.13
C PHE A 291 13.34 32.84 0.53
N ARG A 292 14.69 32.85 0.47
CA ARG A 292 15.53 33.96 0.98
C ARG A 292 15.37 35.24 0.16
N GLU A 293 15.31 35.10 -1.16
CA GLU A 293 15.24 36.25 -2.08
C GLU A 293 13.92 37.01 -1.92
N ASN A 294 12.79 36.30 -1.83
CA ASN A 294 11.49 36.91 -1.63
C ASN A 294 10.52 35.93 -0.98
N GLU A 295 10.48 35.95 0.35
CA GLU A 295 9.67 35.04 1.15
C GLU A 295 8.19 35.11 0.75
N SER A 296 7.59 36.30 0.68
CA SER A 296 6.17 36.46 0.29
C SER A 296 5.87 35.84 -1.07
N ALA A 297 6.69 36.14 -2.08
CA ALA A 297 6.52 35.59 -3.43
C ALA A 297 6.73 34.07 -3.48
N TYR A 298 7.54 33.50 -2.59
CA TYR A 298 7.66 32.05 -2.45
C TYR A 298 6.39 31.44 -1.85
N LEU A 299 5.84 32.03 -0.78
CA LEU A 299 4.60 31.55 -0.15
C LEU A 299 3.41 31.63 -1.12
N ASP A 300 3.37 32.66 -1.99
CA ASP A 300 2.36 32.82 -3.04
C ASP A 300 2.30 31.62 -4.00
N ARG A 301 3.44 31.01 -4.34
CA ARG A 301 3.52 29.84 -5.26
C ARG A 301 2.73 28.63 -4.76
N PHE A 302 2.54 28.52 -3.45
CA PHE A 302 1.84 27.42 -2.80
C PHE A 302 0.40 27.79 -2.40
N GLY A 303 -0.05 29.00 -2.76
CA GLY A 303 -1.41 29.44 -2.51
C GLY A 303 -1.78 29.57 -1.03
N LEU A 304 -0.79 29.86 -0.16
CA LEU A 304 -1.05 30.08 1.26
C LEU A 304 -2.05 31.23 1.43
N THR A 305 -2.98 31.04 2.37
CA THR A 305 -3.90 32.09 2.83
C THR A 305 -3.13 33.21 3.54
N SER A 306 -3.75 34.37 3.71
CA SER A 306 -3.13 35.49 4.45
C SER A 306 -2.74 35.11 5.88
N GLU A 307 -3.57 34.30 6.56
CA GLU A 307 -3.32 33.80 7.92
C GLU A 307 -2.11 32.84 7.97
N GLU A 308 -1.99 31.93 7.00
CA GLU A 308 -0.83 31.02 6.89
C GLU A 308 0.45 31.77 6.52
N LYS A 309 0.37 32.80 5.66
CA LYS A 309 1.53 33.62 5.31
C LYS A 309 2.06 34.39 6.51
N ASP A 310 1.16 35.05 7.25
CA ASP A 310 1.52 35.79 8.45
C ASP A 310 2.19 34.87 9.49
N ALA A 311 1.63 33.67 9.71
CA ALA A 311 2.21 32.69 10.63
C ALA A 311 3.63 32.26 10.22
N VAL A 312 3.89 32.07 8.92
CA VAL A 312 5.23 31.71 8.42
C VAL A 312 6.19 32.89 8.54
N MET A 313 5.82 34.06 8.02
CA MET A 313 6.67 35.25 7.98
C MET A 313 7.06 35.78 9.35
N THR A 314 6.17 35.65 10.34
CA THR A 314 6.44 36.02 11.74
C THR A 314 7.09 34.91 12.57
N ARG A 315 7.38 33.75 11.95
CA ARG A 315 7.89 32.54 12.61
C ARG A 315 7.01 32.08 13.77
N ASN A 316 5.69 32.25 13.66
CA ASN A 316 4.74 31.83 14.68
C ASN A 316 4.48 30.31 14.59
N TRP A 317 5.40 29.52 15.14
CA TRP A 317 5.38 28.05 15.09
C TRP A 317 4.15 27.42 15.72
N ARG A 318 3.59 28.04 16.76
CA ARG A 318 2.35 27.58 17.39
C ARG A 318 1.19 27.73 16.41
N GLU A 319 1.13 28.87 15.73
CA GLU A 319 0.09 29.15 14.78
C GLU A 319 0.19 28.30 13.52
N MET A 320 1.41 28.08 13.01
CA MET A 320 1.65 27.13 11.93
C MET A 320 1.11 25.74 12.27
N VAL A 321 1.30 25.24 13.50
CA VAL A 321 0.73 23.96 13.94
C VAL A 321 -0.80 24.03 14.09
N ARG A 322 -1.35 25.13 14.64
CA ARG A 322 -2.81 25.33 14.76
C ARG A 322 -3.50 25.30 13.39
N LEU A 323 -2.84 25.85 12.37
CA LEU A 323 -3.28 25.89 10.97
C LEU A 323 -3.15 24.54 10.25
N GLY A 324 -2.59 23.51 10.89
CA GLY A 324 -2.42 22.18 10.31
C GLY A 324 -1.02 21.93 9.74
N GLY A 325 -0.03 22.73 10.12
CA GLY A 325 1.37 22.46 9.84
C GLY A 325 1.86 21.25 10.62
N ASN A 326 2.42 20.28 9.91
CA ASN A 326 3.15 19.17 10.49
C ASN A 326 4.50 19.68 10.99
N LEU A 327 4.82 19.42 12.26
CA LEU A 327 6.05 19.92 12.89
C LEU A 327 7.31 19.54 12.10
N PHE A 328 7.42 18.31 11.61
CA PHE A 328 8.59 17.85 10.84
C PHE A 328 8.74 18.51 9.47
N PHE A 329 7.65 19.04 8.93
CA PHE A 329 7.66 19.75 7.66
C PHE A 329 8.00 21.22 7.89
N ILE A 330 7.28 21.90 8.78
CA ILE A 330 7.51 23.32 9.06
C ILE A 330 8.91 23.56 9.64
N LEU A 331 9.50 22.61 10.38
CA LEU A 331 10.90 22.69 10.83
C LEU A 331 11.89 22.95 9.69
N LYS A 332 11.57 22.64 8.43
CA LYS A 332 12.45 22.93 7.29
C LYS A 332 12.58 24.42 6.99
N ILE A 333 11.69 25.26 7.51
CA ILE A 333 11.85 26.72 7.48
C ILE A 333 13.11 27.12 8.26
N SER A 334 13.50 26.36 9.30
CA SER A 334 14.75 26.64 10.04
C SER A 334 16.02 26.28 9.27
N ALA A 335 15.91 25.59 8.11
CA ALA A 335 17.04 25.40 7.21
C ALA A 335 17.43 26.69 6.45
N VAL A 336 16.55 27.69 6.48
CA VAL A 336 16.76 29.01 5.87
C VAL A 336 17.11 30.04 6.93
N ASP A 337 16.46 29.96 8.09
CA ASP A 337 16.64 30.82 9.25
C ASP A 337 16.92 29.95 10.50
N PRO A 338 18.20 29.69 10.84
CA PRO A 338 18.57 28.67 11.81
C PRO A 338 18.14 29.03 13.24
N VAL A 339 16.93 28.62 13.59
CA VAL A 339 16.39 28.61 14.95
C VAL A 339 16.64 27.23 15.58
N ARG A 340 17.11 27.20 16.83
CA ARG A 340 17.34 25.93 17.53
C ARG A 340 16.01 25.23 17.76
N ILE A 341 15.95 23.90 17.55
CA ILE A 341 14.71 23.13 17.75
C ILE A 341 14.11 23.31 19.16
N THR A 342 14.96 23.59 20.16
CA THR A 342 14.53 23.86 21.54
C THR A 342 13.90 25.25 21.71
N GLU A 343 14.26 26.25 20.90
CA GLU A 343 13.61 27.56 20.88
C GLU A 343 12.21 27.46 20.26
N ILE A 344 12.06 26.62 19.23
CA ILE A 344 10.76 26.31 18.62
C ILE A 344 9.85 25.63 19.66
N GLY A 345 10.38 24.65 20.40
CA GLY A 345 9.65 24.00 21.49
C GLY A 345 9.23 24.97 22.60
N ALA A 346 10.12 25.89 23.00
CA ALA A 346 9.83 26.92 24.00
C ALA A 346 8.71 27.88 23.53
N HIS A 347 8.79 28.36 22.29
CA HIS A 347 7.76 29.20 21.69
C HIS A 347 6.39 28.50 21.63
N GLN A 348 6.36 27.22 21.30
CA GLN A 348 5.13 26.42 21.30
C GLN A 348 4.55 26.25 22.71
N ALA A 349 5.41 26.03 23.71
CA ALA A 349 5.01 25.93 25.10
C ALA A 349 4.66 27.30 25.75
N GLY A 350 4.98 28.42 25.09
CA GLY A 350 4.76 29.76 25.65
C GLY A 350 5.69 30.05 26.81
N MET A 351 6.87 29.45 26.78
CA MET A 351 7.89 29.52 27.81
C MET A 351 9.11 30.25 27.25
N GLU A 352 9.84 30.94 28.12
CA GLU A 352 11.19 31.38 27.80
C GLU A 352 12.10 30.18 27.54
N HIS A 353 13.08 30.34 26.64
CA HIS A 353 13.91 29.22 26.18
C HIS A 353 14.65 28.51 27.33
N ALA A 354 15.17 29.29 28.28
CA ALA A 354 15.86 28.76 29.45
C ALA A 354 14.94 27.91 30.35
N ASP A 355 13.69 28.36 30.55
CA ASP A 355 12.70 27.64 31.36
C ASP A 355 12.25 26.36 30.66
N PHE A 356 12.09 26.38 29.34
CA PHE A 356 11.77 25.18 28.56
C PHE A 356 12.88 24.12 28.64
N LEU A 357 14.15 24.52 28.53
CA LEU A 357 15.29 23.61 28.67
C LEU A 357 15.32 22.94 30.04
N ARG A 358 15.10 23.72 31.10
CA ARG A 358 15.14 23.25 32.48
C ARG A 358 13.92 22.37 32.82
N ASP A 359 12.72 22.90 32.60
CA ASP A 359 11.49 22.34 33.19
C ASP A 359 10.84 21.26 32.30
N ARG A 360 11.10 21.28 30.99
CA ARG A 360 10.54 20.28 30.05
C ARG A 360 11.57 19.28 29.55
N LEU A 361 12.84 19.67 29.41
CA LEU A 361 13.89 18.80 28.86
C LEU A 361 14.91 18.34 29.90
N GLY A 362 14.81 18.79 31.16
CA GLY A 362 15.71 18.39 32.25
C GLY A 362 17.17 18.78 32.02
N LYS A 363 17.44 19.78 31.16
CA LYS A 363 18.78 20.27 30.86
C LYS A 363 19.10 21.43 31.81
N LYS A 364 20.20 21.30 32.55
CA LYS A 364 20.70 22.36 33.44
C LYS A 364 21.30 23.52 32.66
#